data_AF-A0A8K0KUE1-F1
#
_entry.id   AF-A0A8K0KUE1-F1
#
_cell.length_a   1.000
_cell.length_b   1.000
_cell.length_c   1.000
_cell.angle_alpha   90.00
_cell.angle_beta   90.00
_cell.angle_gamma   90.00
#
_symmetry.space_group_name_H-M   'P 1'
#
loop_
_entity.id
_entity.type
_entity.pdbx_description
1 polymer ?
#
loop_
_entity_poly.entity_id
_entity_poly.type
_entity_poly.pdbx_seq_one_letter_code
_entity_poly.pdbx_strand_id
1 'polypeptide(L)'
;MAKFHISLIREMVERFAGPKGRGGGRKSEEDVPLRLSGRHFPKLVTSDACKSGLPCKACVVCKNKKKRRETRYMCDECGGVGLCIVPCFEIFHTQKNY
;
A
#
# COMPACT_ATOMS: atom_id res chain seq x y z
N MET A 1 -0.75 -54.36 -12.62
CA MET A 1 -1.72 -53.51 -11.90
C MET A 1 -1.67 -52.03 -12.28
N ALA A 2 -0.53 -51.45 -12.68
CA ALA A 2 -0.43 -50.02 -13.01
C ALA A 2 -1.21 -49.55 -14.28
N LYS A 3 -1.52 -50.45 -15.22
CA LYS A 3 -2.12 -50.07 -16.52
C LYS A 3 -3.56 -49.56 -16.39
N PHE A 4 -4.35 -50.18 -15.50
CA PHE A 4 -5.74 -49.79 -15.28
C PHE A 4 -5.86 -48.42 -14.60
N HIS A 5 -4.96 -48.15 -13.65
CA HIS A 5 -4.95 -46.88 -12.94
C HIS A 5 -4.60 -45.73 -13.89
N ILE A 6 -3.65 -45.95 -14.81
CA ILE A 6 -3.26 -44.96 -15.82
C ILE A 6 -4.41 -44.70 -16.82
N SER A 7 -5.12 -45.74 -17.26
CA SER A 7 -6.25 -45.56 -18.18
C SER A 7 -7.40 -44.78 -17.53
N LEU A 8 -7.71 -45.08 -16.27
CA LEU A 8 -8.77 -44.41 -15.52
C LEU A 8 -8.46 -42.93 -15.27
N ILE A 9 -7.20 -42.61 -14.94
CA ILE A 9 -6.75 -41.22 -14.73
C ILE A 9 -6.87 -40.42 -16.03
N ARG A 10 -6.48 -40.99 -17.18
CA ARG A 10 -6.63 -40.30 -18.48
C ARG A 10 -8.09 -39.96 -18.79
N GLU A 11 -8.97 -40.94 -18.63
CA GLU A 11 -10.40 -40.77 -18.91
C GLU A 11 -11.06 -39.70 -18.02
N MET A 12 -10.66 -39.62 -16.74
CA MET A 12 -11.12 -38.57 -15.84
C MET A 12 -10.64 -37.18 -16.28
N VAL A 13 -9.37 -37.03 -16.66
CA VAL A 13 -8.82 -35.74 -17.10
C VAL A 13 -9.51 -35.28 -18.40
N GLU A 14 -9.74 -36.19 -19.34
CA GLU A 14 -10.40 -35.84 -20.62
C GLU A 14 -11.85 -35.40 -20.44
N ARG A 15 -12.60 -36.03 -19.53
CA ARG A 15 -14.03 -35.71 -19.29
C ARG A 15 -14.25 -34.44 -18.49
N PHE A 16 -13.33 -34.11 -17.58
CA PHE A 16 -13.55 -33.06 -16.59
C PHE A 16 -12.54 -31.91 -16.64
N ALA A 17 -11.55 -31.95 -17.54
CA ALA A 17 -10.73 -30.78 -17.81
C ALA A 17 -11.60 -29.69 -18.46
N GLY A 18 -12.06 -28.75 -17.64
CA GLY A 18 -12.70 -27.52 -18.10
C GLY A 18 -11.79 -26.75 -19.08
N PRO A 19 -12.32 -25.72 -19.78
CA PRO A 19 -11.55 -24.98 -20.77
C PRO A 19 -10.23 -24.51 -20.15
N LYS A 20 -9.10 -24.81 -20.83
CA LYS A 20 -7.78 -24.30 -20.44
C LYS A 20 -7.90 -22.79 -20.34
N GLY A 21 -7.97 -22.27 -19.12
CA GLY A 21 -7.90 -20.85 -18.88
C GLY A 21 -6.67 -20.33 -19.62
N ARG A 22 -6.87 -19.40 -20.55
CA ARG A 22 -5.76 -18.69 -21.19
C ARG A 22 -4.87 -18.20 -20.06
N GLY A 23 -3.61 -18.63 -20.04
CA GLY A 23 -2.69 -18.37 -18.96
C GLY A 23 -2.85 -16.94 -18.48
N GLY A 24 -3.41 -16.79 -17.29
CA GLY A 24 -3.54 -15.50 -16.64
C GLY A 24 -2.14 -15.10 -16.25
N GLY A 25 -1.46 -14.36 -17.13
CA GLY A 25 -0.30 -13.59 -16.70
C GLY A 25 -0.68 -12.83 -15.44
N ARG A 26 0.24 -12.79 -14.46
CA ARG A 26 0.09 -12.00 -13.23
C ARG A 26 -0.48 -10.64 -13.65
N LYS A 27 -1.71 -10.34 -13.21
CA LYS A 27 -2.26 -8.98 -13.37
C LYS A 27 -1.16 -8.06 -12.89
N SER A 28 -0.72 -7.11 -13.72
CA SER A 28 0.18 -6.08 -13.25
C SER A 28 -0.46 -5.57 -11.96
N GLU A 29 0.22 -5.77 -10.83
CA GLU A 29 -0.10 -5.00 -9.64
C GLU A 29 0.02 -3.57 -10.15
N GLU A 30 -1.11 -2.92 -10.43
CA GLU A 30 -1.14 -1.47 -10.55
C GLU A 30 -0.44 -1.04 -9.27
N ASP A 31 0.81 -0.56 -9.37
CA ASP A 31 1.71 -0.34 -8.25
C ASP A 31 0.96 0.50 -7.21
N VAL A 32 0.30 -0.18 -6.27
CA VAL A 32 -0.58 0.46 -5.30
C VAL A 32 0.44 1.12 -4.40
N PRO A 33 0.61 2.45 -4.48
CA PRO A 33 1.73 3.09 -3.82
C PRO A 33 1.68 2.69 -2.35
N LEU A 34 2.81 2.25 -1.78
CA LEU A 34 2.92 1.66 -0.44
C LEU A 34 2.12 2.44 0.62
N ARG A 35 1.98 3.76 0.44
CA ARG A 35 1.14 4.63 1.27
C ARG A 35 -0.34 4.18 1.38
N LEU A 36 -0.92 3.52 0.38
CA LEU A 36 -2.33 3.12 0.31
C LEU A 36 -2.61 1.69 0.78
N SER A 37 -1.59 0.83 0.79
CA SER A 37 -1.73 -0.61 1.11
C SER A 37 -0.99 -1.03 2.38
N GLY A 38 -0.03 -0.23 2.85
CA GLY A 38 0.76 -0.49 4.05
C GLY A 38 0.08 -0.12 5.37
N ARG A 39 0.61 -0.65 6.49
CA ARG A 39 0.16 -0.33 7.85
C ARG A 39 0.99 0.82 8.43
N HIS A 40 0.55 2.04 8.14
CA HIS A 40 1.27 3.24 8.57
C HIS A 40 0.86 3.68 9.97
N PHE A 41 1.83 3.95 10.84
CA PHE A 41 1.59 4.49 12.19
C PHE A 41 2.19 5.90 12.36
N PRO A 42 1.48 6.84 13.01
CA PRO A 42 2.02 8.16 13.31
C PRO A 42 3.24 8.05 14.24
N LYS A 43 4.32 8.72 13.88
CA LYS A 43 5.52 8.88 14.70
C LYS A 43 5.84 10.35 14.93
N LEU A 44 6.55 10.65 16.01
CA LEU A 44 7.02 12.01 16.28
C LEU A 44 8.22 12.34 15.40
N VAL A 45 8.31 13.59 14.94
CA VAL A 45 9.48 14.10 14.23
C VAL A 45 10.63 14.20 15.24
N THR A 46 11.77 13.55 14.96
CA THR A 46 12.93 13.50 15.86
C THR A 46 14.07 14.45 15.47
N SER A 47 13.86 15.38 14.54
CA SER A 47 14.96 16.16 13.96
C SER A 47 15.56 17.19 14.92
N ASP A 48 16.87 17.10 15.18
CA ASP A 48 17.67 18.05 15.97
C ASP A 48 17.81 19.45 15.32
N ALA A 49 17.29 19.62 14.09
CA ALA A 49 17.54 20.78 13.23
C ALA A 49 16.61 21.99 13.48
N CYS A 50 15.68 21.95 14.45
CA CYS A 50 14.79 23.08 14.69
C CYS A 50 15.39 24.05 15.72
N LYS A 51 15.77 25.25 15.28
CA LYS A 51 16.28 26.36 16.11
C LYS A 51 15.28 26.89 17.15
N SER A 52 14.02 26.41 17.15
CA SER A 52 12.96 26.86 18.07
C SER A 52 12.26 25.67 18.76
N GLY A 53 13.03 24.90 19.54
CA GLY A 53 12.53 24.10 20.67
C GLY A 53 11.69 22.85 20.38
N LEU A 54 11.03 22.71 19.23
CA LEU A 54 10.24 21.52 18.89
C LEU A 54 10.39 21.14 17.41
N PRO A 55 10.82 19.91 17.08
CA PRO A 55 10.88 19.43 15.71
C PRO A 55 9.49 19.38 15.06
N CYS A 56 9.34 20.07 13.93
CA CYS A 56 8.10 20.15 13.16
C CYS A 56 8.37 20.00 11.66
N LYS A 57 7.45 19.38 10.93
CA LYS A 57 7.44 19.29 9.45
C LYS A 57 6.19 19.93 8.87
N ALA A 58 6.25 20.35 7.61
CA ALA A 58 5.06 20.84 6.90
C ALA A 58 4.15 19.68 6.50
N CYS A 59 2.84 19.83 6.70
CA CYS A 59 1.85 18.84 6.30
C CYS A 59 1.62 18.83 4.78
N VAL A 60 1.86 17.68 4.13
CA VAL A 60 1.74 17.54 2.67
C VAL A 60 0.29 17.70 2.19
N VAL A 61 -0.67 17.10 2.90
CA VAL A 61 -2.10 17.18 2.55
C VAL A 61 -2.61 18.62 2.67
N CYS A 62 -2.24 19.33 3.75
CA CYS A 62 -2.63 20.74 3.89
C CYS A 62 -2.02 21.59 2.77
N LYS A 63 -0.76 21.35 2.42
CA LYS A 63 -0.07 22.05 1.33
C LYS A 63 -0.80 21.86 0.01
N ASN A 64 -1.28 20.65 -0.30
CA ASN A 64 -2.06 20.41 -1.52
C ASN A 64 -3.39 21.19 -1.53
N LYS A 65 -4.01 21.33 -0.36
CA LYS A 65 -5.21 22.17 -0.14
C LYS A 65 -4.90 23.68 -0.02
N LYS A 66 -3.71 24.11 -0.43
CA LYS A 66 -3.23 25.52 -0.36
C LYS A 66 -3.24 26.11 1.05
N LYS A 67 -3.10 25.27 2.08
CA LYS A 67 -3.02 25.68 3.50
C LYS A 67 -1.66 25.32 4.07
N ARG A 68 -0.99 26.26 4.75
CA ARG A 68 0.24 25.95 5.51
C ARG A 68 -0.12 25.49 6.92
N ARG A 69 0.30 24.29 7.30
CA ARG A 69 0.29 23.78 8.68
C ARG A 69 1.55 23.00 8.96
N GLU A 70 2.06 23.17 10.16
CA GLU A 70 3.19 22.41 10.69
C GLU A 70 2.67 21.34 11.65
N THR A 71 3.35 20.20 11.68
CA THR A 71 2.97 19.03 12.46
C THR A 71 4.20 18.41 13.10
N ARG A 72 4.02 17.91 14.32
CA ARG A 72 5.02 17.11 15.04
C ARG A 72 4.97 15.63 14.66
N TYR A 73 4.03 15.25 13.79
CA TYR A 73 3.82 13.86 13.39
C TYR A 73 4.25 13.63 11.95
N MET A 74 4.85 12.46 11.73
CA MET A 74 5.29 11.99 10.43
C MET A 74 4.98 10.50 10.24
N CYS A 75 5.00 10.09 8.98
CA CYS A 75 4.99 8.68 8.59
C CYS A 75 6.39 8.29 8.09
N ASP A 76 7.12 7.48 8.86
CA ASP A 76 8.47 7.01 8.50
C ASP A 76 8.44 6.09 7.28
N GLU A 77 7.44 5.21 7.20
CA GLU A 77 7.25 4.23 6.12
C GLU A 77 7.03 4.89 4.76
N CYS A 78 6.54 6.14 4.75
CA CYS A 78 6.35 6.95 3.53
C CYS A 78 7.49 7.95 3.28
N GLY A 79 8.71 7.70 3.79
CA GLY A 79 9.87 8.57 3.61
C GLY A 79 9.91 9.77 4.56
N GLY A 80 9.24 9.68 5.71
CA GLY A 80 9.24 10.72 6.74
C GLY A 80 8.43 11.96 6.37
N VAL A 81 7.28 11.76 5.70
CA VAL A 81 6.34 12.83 5.33
C VAL A 81 5.63 13.39 6.57
N GLY A 82 5.56 14.71 6.67
CA GLY A 82 4.79 15.39 7.72
C GLY A 82 3.30 15.30 7.43
N LEU A 83 2.52 14.81 8.41
CA LEU A 83 1.06 14.71 8.34
C LEU A 83 0.43 15.16 9.66
N CYS A 84 -0.68 15.90 9.61
CA CYS A 84 -1.50 16.12 10.81
C CYS A 84 -2.13 14.78 11.24
N ILE A 85 -2.18 14.48 12.54
CA ILE A 85 -2.75 13.21 13.06
C ILE A 85 -4.15 12.98 12.49
N VAL A 86 -5.02 13.98 12.60
CA VAL A 86 -6.38 13.96 12.05
C VAL A 86 -6.63 15.28 11.30
N PRO A 87 -7.28 15.26 10.12
CA PRO A 87 -7.68 14.10 9.32
C PRO A 87 -6.61 13.68 8.29
N CYS A 88 -5.49 14.40 8.21
CA CYS A 88 -4.54 14.27 7.10
C CYS A 88 -3.84 12.91 7.04
N PHE A 89 -3.57 12.26 8.18
CA PHE A 89 -2.94 10.96 8.21
C PHE A 89 -3.81 9.90 7.54
N GLU A 90 -5.11 9.89 7.84
CA GLU A 90 -6.07 8.99 7.20
C GLU A 90 -6.18 9.28 5.70
N ILE A 91 -6.40 10.54 5.33
CA ILE A 91 -6.56 10.96 3.92
C ILE A 91 -5.36 10.54 3.08
N PHE A 92 -4.14 10.74 3.59
CA PHE A 92 -2.91 10.40 2.87
C PHE A 92 -2.72 8.90 2.65
N HIS A 93 -3.22 8.05 3.55
CA HIS A 93 -3.09 6.59 3.44
C HIS A 93 -4.33 5.88 2.88
N THR A 94 -5.40 6.63 2.55
CA THR A 94 -6.65 6.04 2.03
C THR A 94 -7.04 6.59 0.65
N GLN A 95 -6.69 7.84 0.33
CA GLN A 95 -7.13 8.49 -0.91
C GLN A 95 -6.01 8.59 -1.95
N LYS A 96 -6.32 8.21 -3.19
CA LYS A 96 -5.37 8.37 -4.31
C LYS A 96 -5.10 9.86 -4.61
N ASN A 97 -6.11 10.72 -4.48
CA ASN A 97 -6.04 12.16 -4.69
C ASN A 97 -6.47 12.90 -3.40
N TYR A 98 -5.61 13.72 -2.80
CA TYR A 98 -5.82 14.33 -1.46
C TYR A 98 -5.57 15.84 -1.38
#